data_AF-A0A815W4M0-F1
#
_entry.id   AF-A0A815W4M0-F1
#
_cell.length_a   1.000
_cell.length_b   1.000
_cell.length_c   1.000
_cell.angle_alpha   90.00
_cell.angle_beta   90.00
_cell.angle_gamma   90.00
#
_symmetry.space_group_name_H-M   'P 1'
#
loop_
_entity.id
_entity.type
_entity.pdbx_description
1 polymer ?
#
loop_
_entity_poly.entity_id
_entity_poly.type
_entity_poly.pdbx_seq_one_letter_code
_entity_poly.pdbx_strand_id
1 'polypeptide(L)' 'FRNHNGRANGRIQVWFGIEWLPLADLELLKRTRQLANELGTGIHIHLNESTSEVDSTMKQFKKRPTEVAYEAGILGP' A
#
# COMPACT_ATOMS: atom_id res chain seq x y z
N PHE A 1 -15.65 -4.01 -0.95
CA PHE A 1 -15.91 -2.60 -1.30
C PHE A 1 -17.38 -2.33 -1.61
N ARG A 2 -17.92 -2.75 -2.78
CA ARG A 2 -19.29 -2.42 -3.27
C ARG A 2 -20.43 -2.56 -2.25
N ASN A 3 -20.39 -3.59 -1.41
CA ASN A 3 -21.47 -3.88 -0.47
C ASN A 3 -21.35 -3.16 0.89
N HIS A 4 -20.20 -2.54 1.19
CA HIS A 4 -19.87 -2.08 2.55
C HIS A 4 -19.25 -0.68 2.65
N ASN A 5 -18.55 -0.21 1.62
CA ASN A 5 -17.95 1.12 1.66
C ASN A 5 -19.06 2.21 1.76
N GLY A 6 -18.91 3.14 2.69
CA GLY A 6 -19.88 4.21 2.94
C GLY A 6 -21.08 3.83 3.83
N ARG A 7 -21.17 2.58 4.31
CA ARG A 7 -22.28 2.16 5.19
C ARG A 7 -22.27 2.88 6.54
N ALA A 8 -23.41 2.77 7.23
CA ALA A 8 -23.63 3.34 8.56
C ALA A 8 -23.36 4.85 8.59
N ASN A 9 -23.93 5.58 7.62
CA ASN A 9 -23.76 7.02 7.43
C ASN A 9 -22.26 7.41 7.34
N GLY A 10 -21.50 6.69 6.51
CA GLY A 10 -20.08 6.95 6.29
C GLY A 10 -19.13 6.44 7.39
N ARG A 11 -19.63 5.85 8.48
CA ARG A 11 -18.77 5.30 9.56
C ARG A 11 -17.96 4.07 9.15
N ILE A 12 -18.36 3.39 8.07
CA ILE A 12 -17.64 2.24 7.52
C ILE A 12 -16.98 2.66 6.21
N GLN A 13 -15.65 2.61 6.18
CA GLN A 13 -14.85 2.83 4.97
C GLN A 13 -14.00 1.59 4.69
N VAL A 14 -13.83 1.26 3.41
CA VAL A 14 -13.05 0.08 2.96
C VAL A 14 -11.85 0.56 2.18
N TRP A 15 -10.67 0.26 2.68
CA TRP A 15 -9.37 0.63 2.10
C TRP A 15 -8.66 -0.64 1.62
N PHE A 16 -7.68 -0.47 0.73
CA PHE A 16 -6.77 -1.56 0.38
C PHE A 16 -5.77 -1.75 1.50
N GLY A 17 -5.61 -2.99 1.98
CA GLY A 17 -4.57 -3.36 2.92
C GLY A 17 -3.44 -4.08 2.18
N ILE A 18 -2.22 -3.57 2.30
CA ILE A 18 -1.01 -4.33 2.00
C ILE A 18 -0.35 -4.59 3.34
N GLU A 19 -0.16 -5.86 3.69
CA GLU A 19 0.38 -6.22 5.01
C GLU A 19 1.74 -5.55 5.23
N TRP A 20 2.71 -5.83 4.36
CA TRP A 20 4.08 -5.33 4.52
C TRP A 20 4.82 -5.26 3.19
N LEU A 21 5.71 -4.28 3.03
CA LEU A 21 6.37 -4.02 1.74
C LEU A 21 7.20 -5.20 1.21
N PRO A 22 7.98 -5.95 2.03
CA PRO A 22 8.75 -7.10 1.55
C PRO A 22 7.91 -8.29 1.06
N LEU A 23 6.61 -8.32 1.37
CA LEU A 23 5.70 -9.40 0.94
C LEU A 23 5.01 -9.08 -0.39
N ALA A 24 5.29 -7.91 -0.97
CA ALA A 24 4.74 -7.47 -2.24
C ALA A 24 5.84 -7.27 -3.27
N ASP A 25 5.54 -7.53 -4.53
CA ASP A 25 6.36 -7.07 -5.64
C ASP A 25 5.88 -5.70 -6.15
N LEU A 26 6.66 -5.10 -7.05
CA LEU A 26 6.36 -3.76 -7.58
C LEU A 26 5.06 -3.74 -8.41
N GLU A 27 4.69 -4.86 -9.04
CA GLU A 27 3.48 -4.96 -9.85
C GLU A 27 2.23 -4.92 -8.95
N LEU A 28 2.22 -5.70 -7.87
CA LEU A 28 1.15 -5.71 -6.87
C LEU A 28 0.96 -4.33 -6.26
N LEU A 29 2.04 -3.64 -5.88
CA LEU A 29 1.96 -2.30 -5.29
C LEU A 29 1.36 -1.30 -6.28
N LYS A 30 1.84 -1.29 -7.53
CA LYS A 30 1.32 -0.40 -8.59
C LYS A 30 -0.13 -0.71 -8.94
N ARG A 31 -0.50 -1.99 -9.00
CA ARG A 31 -1.88 -2.43 -9.26
C ARG A 31 -2.81 -2.03 -8.11
N THR A 32 -2.33 -2.10 -6.87
CA THR A 32 -3.08 -1.63 -5.69
C THR A 32 -3.34 -0.14 -5.77
N ARG A 33 -2.33 0.66 -6.13
CA ARG A 33 -2.51 2.10 -6.38
C ARG A 33 -3.53 2.37 -7.49
N GLN A 34 -3.41 1.69 -8.62
CA GLN A 34 -4.38 1.83 -9.71
C GLN A 34 -5.82 1.56 -9.22
N LEU A 35 -6.04 0.46 -8.51
CA LEU A 35 -7.38 0.11 -8.01
C LEU A 35 -7.88 1.07 -6.92
N ALA A 36 -7.00 1.57 -6.05
CA ALA A 36 -7.32 2.59 -5.06
C ALA A 36 -7.84 3.87 -5.73
N ASN A 37 -7.17 4.31 -6.80
CA ASN A 37 -7.61 5.46 -7.60
C ASN A 37 -8.93 5.20 -8.32
N GLU A 38 -9.09 4.03 -8.97
CA GLU A 38 -10.32 3.65 -9.68
C GLU A 38 -11.54 3.60 -8.75
N LEU A 39 -11.35 3.17 -7.51
CA LEU A 39 -12.43 3.05 -6.51
C LEU A 39 -12.59 4.29 -5.63
N GLY A 40 -11.71 5.28 -5.74
CA GLY A 40 -11.72 6.48 -4.90
C GLY A 40 -11.56 6.16 -3.41
N THR A 41 -10.64 5.24 -3.08
CA THR A 41 -10.35 4.85 -1.69
C THR A 41 -8.85 4.84 -1.40
N GLY A 42 -8.47 4.73 -0.13
CA GLY A 42 -7.08 4.76 0.30
C GLY A 42 -6.39 3.40 0.37
N ILE A 43 -5.10 3.45 0.71
CA ILE A 43 -4.24 2.30 0.97
C ILE A 43 -3.70 2.41 2.40
N HIS A 44 -3.72 1.30 3.13
CA HIS A 44 -3.07 1.13 4.42
C HIS A 44 -1.97 0.08 4.26
N ILE A 45 -0.76 0.40 4.74
CA ILE A 45 0.41 -0.47 4.69
C ILE A 45 1.31 -0.25 5.92
N HIS A 46 1.93 -1.31 6.42
CA HIS A 46 3.06 -1.21 7.34
C HIS A 46 4.31 -0.81 6.55
N LEU A 47 5.00 0.25 6.97
CA LEU A 47 6.12 0.80 6.21
C LEU A 47 7.28 1.21 7.10
N ASN A 48 8.47 0.72 6.75
CA ASN A 48 9.73 1.04 7.42
C ASN A 48 9.68 0.79 8.94
N GLU A 49 9.08 -0.34 9.31
CA GLU A 49 8.82 -0.80 10.68
C GLU A 49 10.06 -1.41 11.34
N SER A 50 10.95 -2.05 10.57
CA SER A 50 12.12 -2.75 11.13
C SER A 50 13.38 -2.65 10.27
N THR A 51 14.54 -2.94 10.86
CA THR A 51 15.81 -3.03 10.12
C THR A 51 15.82 -4.19 9.13
N SER A 52 15.15 -5.31 9.45
CA SER A 52 15.04 -6.44 8.53
C SER A 52 14.21 -6.10 7.29
N GLU A 53 13.21 -5.22 7.40
CA GLU A 53 12.49 -4.67 6.25
C GLU A 53 13.43 -3.85 5.35
N VAL A 54 14.24 -2.99 5.95
CA VAL A 54 15.25 -2.21 5.21
C VAL A 54 16.22 -3.13 4.48
N ASP A 55 16.75 -4.15 5.15
CA ASP A 55 17.67 -5.10 4.53
C ASP A 55 17.02 -5.88 3.39
N SER A 56 15.76 -6.29 3.56
CA SER A 56 15.00 -7.06 2.55
C SER A 56 14.71 -6.22 1.30
N THR A 57 14.26 -4.98 1.50
CA THR A 57 13.96 -4.05 0.41
C THR A 57 15.21 -3.58 -0.31
N MET A 58 16.31 -3.34 0.42
CA MET A 58 17.61 -3.07 -0.19
C MET A 58 18.12 -4.27 -1.01
N LYS A 59 17.88 -5.51 -0.58
CA LYS A 59 18.24 -6.70 -1.36
C LYS A 59 17.40 -6.82 -2.64
N GLN A 60 16.08 -6.70 -2.52
CA GLN A 60 15.10 -6.93 -3.59
C GLN A 60 15.01 -5.77 -4.59
N PHE A 61 14.92 -4.54 -4.09
CA PHE A 61 14.62 -3.34 -4.89
C PHE A 61 15.79 -2.36 -5.01
N LYS A 62 16.90 -2.58 -4.26
CA LYS A 62 18.06 -1.66 -4.19
C LYS A 62 17.70 -0.26 -3.69
N LYS A 63 16.60 -0.14 -2.95
CA LYS A 63 16.01 1.10 -2.45
C LYS A 63 15.44 0.86 -1.06
N ARG A 64 15.39 1.91 -0.23
CA ARG A 64 14.78 1.85 1.10
C ARG A 64 13.25 1.72 0.98
N PRO A 65 12.54 1.21 2.02
CA PRO A 65 11.12 0.93 1.92
C PRO A 65 10.28 2.13 1.47
N THR A 66 10.54 3.32 2.02
CA THR A 66 9.83 4.56 1.66
C THR A 66 10.08 5.00 0.21
N GLU A 67 11.27 4.75 -0.34
CA GLU A 67 11.58 5.05 -1.75
C GLU A 67 10.84 4.12 -2.69
N VAL A 68 10.74 2.83 -2.34
CA VAL A 68 9.95 1.85 -3.10
C VAL A 68 8.47 2.20 -3.04
N ALA A 69 7.95 2.55 -1.86
CA ALA A 69 6.58 2.98 -1.67
C ALA A 69 6.26 4.24 -2.48
N TYR A 70 7.19 5.20 -2.55
CA TYR A 70 7.05 6.40 -3.37
C TYR A 70 6.98 6.06 -4.86
N GLU A 71 7.92 5.25 -5.36
CA GLU A 71 7.97 4.83 -6.77
C GLU A 71 6.73 4.02 -7.19
N ALA A 72 6.20 3.20 -6.29
CA ALA A 72 4.99 2.43 -6.53
C ALA A 72 3.70 3.27 -6.45
N GLY A 73 3.80 4.56 -6.09
CA GLY A 73 2.66 5.46 -5.92
C GLY A 73 1.82 5.15 -4.69
N ILE A 74 2.39 4.50 -3.68
CA ILE A 74 1.69 4.19 -2.43
C ILE A 74 1.57 5.44 -1.56
N LEU A 75 2.59 6.31 -1.59
CA LEU A 75 2.61 7.57 -0.84
C LEU A 75 1.78 8.65 -1.54
N GLY A 76 1.11 9.49 -0.75
CA GLY A 76 0.26 10.59 -1.22
C GLY A 76 -1.12 10.56 -0.58
N PRO A 77 -1.91 11.64 -0.77
CA PRO A 77 -3.32 11.66 -0.39
C PRO A 77 -4.17 10.67 -1.21
#